data_AF-A0AAU6LQ22-F1
#
_entry.id   AF-A0AAU6LQ22-F1
#
_cell.length_a   1.000
_cell.length_b   1.000
_cell.length_c   1.000
_cell.angle_alpha   90.00
_cell.angle_beta   90.00
_cell.angle_gamma   90.00
#
_symmetry.space_group_name_H-M   'P 1'
#
loop_
_entity.id
_entity.type
_entity.pdbx_description
1 polymer ?
#
loop_
_entity_poly.entity_id
_entity_poly.type
_entity_poly.pdbx_seq_one_letter_code
_entity_poly.pdbx_strand_id
1 'polypeptide(L)'
;MTANHVKRAFKYRFYPTDAQAAELSRTFGCVRKVYNMALQARTEAWTRQERVNYNATSAMLTAWKKTDELAYLNEVSSVPLQQALRHLQVAFTNFFGKRAKYPRFKSRKKSRKSAEYTTSAFRFRDGKLTLAKMREPLDIVWSRALPEGASPTTVTVSQDAAGRWFVSILCDDPGIKPLPATGAAVGIDAGLNHLLALSTGNRRRDHLHKITTRLVRENQTLVIEDLTVRNMVKNRKLVRAISDAAWSEFRSMLEYKAQWYAREVIAVDRWFPSSKLCSTCGALQDKMPLNVRTWTCDCGATHDRDVNAAINLLAAGRAVTACGAGVRPQRSSPAGQSAMKQEVTRREP
;
A
#
# COMPACT_ATOMS: atom_id res chain seq x y z
N MET A 1 27.87 -2.28 8.49
CA MET A 1 26.43 -2.07 8.80
C MET A 1 25.77 -1.58 7.51
N THR A 2 24.94 -2.39 6.86
CA THR A 2 24.22 -1.95 5.66
C THR A 2 23.24 -0.85 6.05
N ALA A 3 23.48 0.38 5.59
CA ALA A 3 22.51 1.46 5.74
C ALA A 3 21.21 0.99 5.09
N ASN A 4 20.16 0.82 5.89
CA ASN A 4 18.87 0.41 5.36
C ASN A 4 18.32 1.64 4.63
N HIS A 5 18.44 1.69 3.30
CA HIS A 5 17.98 2.82 2.50
C HIS A 5 16.46 2.81 2.46
N VAL A 6 15.85 3.63 3.30
CA VAL A 6 14.41 3.71 3.45
C VAL A 6 13.85 4.67 2.41
N LYS A 7 12.84 4.22 1.65
CA LYS A 7 12.19 5.08 0.66
C LYS A 7 11.18 6.02 1.29
N ARG A 8 11.33 7.32 1.07
CA ARG A 8 10.40 8.37 1.52
C ARG A 8 9.98 9.29 0.40
N ALA A 9 8.69 9.55 0.31
CA ALA A 9 8.12 10.48 -0.65
C ALA A 9 7.89 11.86 -0.01
N PHE A 10 8.36 12.90 -0.70
CA PHE A 10 8.17 14.30 -0.30
C PHE A 10 7.40 15.02 -1.39
N LYS A 11 6.31 15.70 -1.04
CA LYS A 11 5.45 16.38 -2.00
C LYS A 11 5.53 17.89 -1.84
N TYR A 12 5.78 18.59 -2.93
CA TYR A 12 5.96 20.04 -2.98
C TYR A 12 5.07 20.69 -4.03
N ARG A 13 4.80 21.97 -3.80
CA ARG A 13 4.23 22.88 -4.78
C ARG A 13 5.33 23.34 -5.72
N PHE A 14 5.03 23.53 -6.99
CA PHE A 14 5.93 24.18 -7.93
C PHE A 14 5.14 24.99 -8.96
N TYR A 15 5.80 25.92 -9.63
CA TYR A 15 5.20 26.83 -10.61
C TYR A 15 5.95 26.71 -11.94
N PRO A 16 5.48 25.88 -12.88
CA PRO A 16 6.15 25.74 -14.16
C PRO A 16 6.05 27.04 -14.97
N THR A 17 7.07 27.31 -15.78
CA THR A 17 6.95 28.26 -16.89
C THR A 17 5.94 27.75 -17.92
N ASP A 18 5.45 28.62 -18.81
CA ASP A 18 4.49 28.21 -19.86
C ASP A 18 5.04 27.08 -20.74
N ALA A 19 6.33 27.14 -21.08
CA ALA A 19 7.00 26.08 -21.82
C ALA A 19 7.03 24.75 -21.05
N GLN A 20 7.36 24.77 -19.76
CA GLN A 20 7.33 23.58 -18.90
C GLN A 20 5.90 23.03 -18.76
N ALA A 21 4.91 23.90 -18.58
CA ALA A 21 3.50 23.52 -18.45
C ALA A 21 2.96 22.86 -19.73
N ALA A 22 3.34 23.38 -20.91
CA ALA A 22 3.02 22.79 -22.20
C ALA A 22 3.64 21.40 -22.37
N GLU A 23 4.94 21.24 -22.07
CA GLU A 23 5.65 19.96 -22.15
C GLU A 23 5.06 18.90 -21.19
N LEU A 24 4.75 19.30 -19.95
CA LEU A 24 4.11 18.41 -18.97
C LEU A 24 2.70 18.00 -19.41
N SER A 25 1.93 18.95 -19.93
CA SER A 25 0.56 18.68 -20.42
C SER A 25 0.57 17.71 -21.60
N ARG A 26 1.52 17.88 -22.53
CA ARG A 26 1.77 16.95 -23.64
C ARG A 26 2.15 15.58 -23.11
N THR A 27 3.11 15.51 -22.17
CA THR A 27 3.54 14.27 -21.53
C THR A 27 2.37 13.52 -20.88
N PHE A 28 1.49 14.21 -20.14
CA PHE A 28 0.29 13.58 -19.55
C PHE A 28 -0.65 13.00 -20.60
N GLY A 29 -0.82 13.70 -21.73
CA GLY A 29 -1.58 13.20 -22.88
C GLY A 29 -0.99 11.92 -23.46
N CYS A 30 0.32 11.93 -23.74
CA CYS A 30 1.05 10.79 -24.28
C CYS A 30 1.01 9.58 -23.33
N VAL A 31 1.27 9.78 -22.04
CA VAL A 31 1.17 8.74 -21.00
C VAL A 31 -0.22 8.10 -20.96
N ARG A 32 -1.28 8.92 -21.06
CA ARG A 32 -2.66 8.42 -21.10
C ARG A 32 -2.92 7.59 -22.36
N LYS A 33 -2.51 8.07 -23.54
CA LYS A 33 -2.70 7.37 -24.82
C LYS A 33 -1.96 6.03 -24.81
N VAL A 34 -0.68 6.02 -24.44
CA VAL A 34 0.14 4.79 -24.35
C VAL A 34 -0.45 3.78 -23.38
N TYR A 35 -0.88 4.22 -22.19
CA TYR A 35 -1.55 3.33 -21.23
C TYR A 35 -2.81 2.70 -21.82
N ASN A 36 -3.66 3.50 -22.47
CA ASN A 36 -4.93 3.02 -23.02
C ASN A 36 -4.70 2.06 -24.20
N MET A 37 -3.79 2.38 -25.12
CA MET A 37 -3.43 1.48 -26.23
C MET A 37 -2.88 0.15 -25.72
N ALA A 38 -2.01 0.18 -24.71
CA ALA A 38 -1.46 -1.03 -24.11
C ALA A 38 -2.53 -1.85 -23.37
N LEU A 39 -3.48 -1.19 -22.69
CA LEU A 39 -4.62 -1.87 -22.07
C LEU A 39 -5.51 -2.51 -23.13
N GLN A 40 -5.80 -1.81 -24.22
CA GLN A 40 -6.56 -2.35 -25.35
C GLN A 40 -5.89 -3.59 -25.93
N ALA A 41 -4.61 -3.51 -26.32
CA ALA A 41 -3.86 -4.62 -26.89
C ALA A 41 -3.83 -5.84 -25.94
N ARG A 42 -3.68 -5.63 -24.63
CA ARG A 42 -3.74 -6.72 -23.63
C ARG A 42 -5.14 -7.29 -23.46
N THR A 43 -6.18 -6.48 -23.60
CA THR A 43 -7.58 -6.92 -23.53
C THR A 43 -7.92 -7.78 -24.73
N GLU A 44 -7.52 -7.37 -25.94
CA GLU A 44 -7.71 -8.11 -27.19
C GLU A 44 -6.89 -9.41 -27.24
N ALA A 45 -5.66 -9.40 -26.72
CA ALA A 45 -4.88 -10.61 -26.53
C ALA A 45 -5.57 -11.58 -25.57
N TRP A 46 -6.10 -11.07 -24.46
CA TRP A 46 -6.84 -11.89 -23.49
C TRP A 46 -8.07 -12.57 -24.10
N THR A 47 -8.83 -11.87 -24.95
CA THR A 47 -9.98 -12.47 -25.67
C THR A 47 -9.56 -13.58 -26.65
N ARG A 48 -8.32 -13.53 -27.15
CA ARG A 48 -7.71 -14.56 -28.01
C ARG A 48 -6.93 -15.62 -27.22
N GLN A 49 -7.01 -15.61 -25.89
CA GLN A 49 -6.25 -16.49 -24.99
C GLN A 49 -4.71 -16.34 -25.09
N GLU A 50 -4.24 -15.19 -25.56
CA GLU A 50 -2.82 -14.86 -25.67
C GLU A 50 -2.31 -14.11 -24.44
N ARG A 51 -1.01 -14.25 -24.14
CA ARG A 51 -0.35 -13.54 -23.04
C ARG A 51 0.49 -12.39 -23.55
N VAL A 52 0.04 -11.16 -23.27
CA VAL A 52 0.82 -9.94 -23.53
C VAL A 52 1.33 -9.36 -22.19
N ASN A 53 2.65 -9.39 -22.02
CA ASN A 53 3.34 -8.89 -20.83
C ASN A 53 3.96 -7.50 -21.08
N TYR A 54 4.72 -6.98 -20.10
CA TYR A 54 5.41 -5.69 -20.20
C TYR A 54 6.31 -5.59 -21.44
N ASN A 55 7.14 -6.61 -21.69
CA ASN A 55 8.11 -6.59 -22.79
C ASN A 55 7.40 -6.48 -24.15
N ALA A 56 6.31 -7.23 -24.35
CA ALA A 56 5.50 -7.14 -25.56
C ALA A 56 4.93 -5.73 -25.76
N THR A 57 4.29 -5.14 -24.73
CA THR A 57 3.79 -3.75 -24.83
C THR A 57 4.90 -2.71 -25.00
N SER A 58 6.10 -2.97 -24.50
CA SER A 58 7.26 -2.10 -24.70
C SER A 58 7.76 -2.15 -26.15
N ALA A 59 7.78 -3.34 -26.76
CA ALA A 59 8.10 -3.49 -28.18
C ALA A 59 7.04 -2.81 -29.06
N MET A 60 5.76 -2.97 -28.74
CA MET A 60 4.65 -2.25 -29.40
C MET A 60 4.83 -0.75 -29.30
N LEU A 61 5.18 -0.20 -28.13
CA LEU A 61 5.45 1.23 -27.96
C LEU A 61 6.59 1.72 -28.86
N THR A 62 7.64 0.92 -29.06
CA THR A 62 8.72 1.24 -30.00
C THR A 62 8.22 1.27 -31.45
N ALA A 63 7.33 0.35 -31.83
CA ALA A 63 6.72 0.36 -33.16
C ALA A 63 5.74 1.53 -33.34
N TRP A 64 4.87 1.80 -32.36
CA TRP A 64 3.92 2.91 -32.40
C TRP A 64 4.62 4.25 -32.61
N LYS A 65 5.75 4.49 -31.95
CA LYS A 65 6.54 5.73 -32.13
C LYS A 65 7.08 5.94 -33.55
N LYS A 66 7.08 4.91 -34.41
CA LYS A 66 7.54 5.00 -35.79
C LYS A 66 6.40 5.21 -36.79
N THR A 67 5.14 5.15 -36.36
CA THR A 67 3.99 5.42 -37.24
C THR A 67 3.74 6.92 -37.32
N ASP A 68 3.28 7.41 -38.47
CA ASP A 68 3.02 8.85 -38.67
C ASP A 68 2.00 9.39 -37.67
N GLU A 69 0.94 8.63 -37.37
CA GLU A 69 -0.11 9.01 -36.42
C GLU A 69 0.44 9.24 -34.99
N LEU A 70 1.49 8.51 -34.59
CA LEU A 70 1.98 8.47 -33.21
C LEU A 70 3.44 8.93 -33.08
N ALA A 71 4.02 9.49 -34.14
CA ALA A 71 5.37 10.03 -34.15
C ALA A 71 5.57 11.13 -33.08
N TYR A 72 4.52 11.88 -32.74
CA TYR A 72 4.52 12.90 -31.68
C TYR A 72 4.88 12.33 -30.28
N LEU A 73 4.77 11.01 -30.07
CA LEU A 73 5.22 10.37 -28.83
C LEU A 73 6.74 10.50 -28.61
N ASN A 74 7.52 10.80 -29.66
CA ASN A 74 8.97 11.07 -29.55
C ASN A 74 9.31 12.49 -29.06
N GLU A 75 8.32 13.39 -29.05
CA GLU A 75 8.53 14.76 -28.57
C GLU A 75 8.77 14.79 -27.05
N VAL A 76 8.13 13.88 -26.32
CA VAL A 76 8.25 13.77 -24.86
C VAL A 76 9.32 12.75 -24.46
N SER A 77 9.73 12.77 -23.19
CA SER A 77 10.63 11.73 -22.67
C SER A 77 9.99 10.33 -22.76
N SER A 78 10.75 9.34 -23.22
CA SER A 78 10.31 7.95 -23.32
C SER A 78 10.08 7.30 -21.95
N VAL A 79 10.71 7.83 -20.90
CA VAL A 79 10.65 7.26 -19.54
C VAL A 79 9.24 7.30 -18.97
N PRO A 80 8.52 8.44 -18.94
CA PRO A 80 7.09 8.46 -18.57
C PRO A 80 6.21 7.49 -19.37
N LEU A 81 6.47 7.32 -20.67
CA LEU A 81 5.70 6.39 -21.51
C LEU A 81 5.93 4.94 -21.08
N GLN A 82 7.18 4.57 -20.80
CA GLN A 82 7.51 3.24 -20.28
C GLN A 82 6.96 3.03 -18.86
N GLN A 83 6.98 4.06 -18.00
CA GLN A 83 6.37 3.98 -16.67
C GLN A 83 4.86 3.74 -16.76
N ALA A 84 4.17 4.31 -17.75
CA ALA A 84 2.76 4.02 -18.00
C ALA A 84 2.51 2.52 -18.22
N LEU A 85 3.38 1.84 -18.98
CA LEU A 85 3.32 0.40 -19.21
C LEU A 85 3.65 -0.40 -17.95
N ARG A 86 4.60 0.05 -17.13
CA ARG A 86 4.94 -0.58 -15.84
C ARG A 86 3.80 -0.47 -14.84
N HIS A 87 3.14 0.69 -14.76
CA HIS A 87 1.94 0.88 -13.93
C HIS A 87 0.81 -0.06 -14.38
N LEU A 88 0.63 -0.23 -15.69
CA LEU A 88 -0.33 -1.21 -16.22
C LEU A 88 0.05 -2.65 -15.85
N GLN A 89 1.33 -3.00 -15.94
CA GLN A 89 1.80 -4.32 -15.51
C GLN A 89 1.48 -4.58 -14.03
N VAL A 90 1.76 -3.62 -13.15
CA VAL A 90 1.41 -3.72 -11.72
C VAL A 90 -0.10 -3.86 -11.54
N ALA A 91 -0.92 -3.14 -12.31
CA ALA A 91 -2.37 -3.25 -12.25
C ALA A 91 -2.84 -4.67 -12.62
N PHE A 92 -2.27 -5.30 -13.65
CA PHE A 92 -2.55 -6.69 -14.00
C PHE A 92 -2.06 -7.69 -12.95
N THR A 93 -0.83 -7.51 -12.42
CA THR A 93 -0.32 -8.34 -11.32
C THR A 93 -1.24 -8.30 -10.10
N ASN A 94 -1.80 -7.12 -9.78
CA ASN A 94 -2.77 -6.97 -8.72
C ASN A 94 -4.13 -7.56 -9.07
N PHE A 95 -4.58 -7.46 -10.31
CA PHE A 95 -5.83 -8.08 -10.78
C PHE A 95 -5.77 -9.62 -10.68
N PHE A 96 -4.75 -10.24 -11.27
CA PHE A 96 -4.56 -11.70 -11.20
C PHE A 96 -4.35 -12.20 -9.77
N GLY A 97 -3.66 -11.41 -8.93
CA GLY A 97 -3.54 -11.69 -7.50
C GLY A 97 -4.81 -11.41 -6.67
N LYS A 98 -5.96 -11.13 -7.32
CA LYS A 98 -7.25 -10.79 -6.70
C LYS A 98 -7.19 -9.62 -5.70
N ARG A 99 -6.23 -8.70 -5.87
CA ARG A 99 -6.01 -7.48 -5.05
C ARG A 99 -6.73 -6.26 -5.62
N ALA A 100 -6.90 -6.20 -6.93
CA ALA A 100 -7.57 -5.11 -7.63
C ALA A 100 -8.60 -5.63 -8.64
N LYS A 101 -9.52 -4.76 -9.06
CA LYS A 101 -10.38 -5.03 -10.22
C LYS A 101 -9.55 -4.96 -11.51
N TYR A 102 -10.14 -5.43 -12.60
CA TYR A 102 -9.54 -5.28 -13.93
C TYR A 102 -9.15 -3.82 -14.20
N PRO A 103 -7.97 -3.55 -14.80
CA PRO A 103 -7.54 -2.19 -15.11
C PRO A 103 -8.55 -1.49 -16.02
N ARG A 104 -8.78 -0.19 -15.79
CA ARG A 104 -9.73 0.60 -16.59
C ARG A 104 -9.01 1.58 -17.51
N PHE A 105 -9.63 1.89 -18.64
CA PHE A 105 -9.18 2.96 -19.52
C PHE A 105 -9.16 4.30 -18.78
N LYS A 106 -8.12 5.09 -19.04
CA LYS A 106 -7.94 6.42 -18.49
C LYS A 106 -8.72 7.44 -19.32
N SER A 107 -9.52 8.26 -18.65
CA SER A 107 -10.31 9.34 -19.23
C SER A 107 -9.50 10.63 -19.33
N ARG A 108 -9.65 11.39 -20.41
CA ARG A 108 -9.05 12.74 -20.52
C ARG A 108 -9.53 13.71 -19.44
N LYS A 109 -10.82 13.63 -19.07
CA LYS A 109 -11.44 14.56 -18.11
C LYS A 109 -11.28 14.11 -16.66
N LYS A 110 -11.44 12.80 -16.40
CA LYS A 110 -11.54 12.27 -15.02
C LYS A 110 -10.23 11.68 -14.47
N SER A 111 -9.30 11.25 -15.33
CA SER A 111 -8.07 10.65 -14.82
C SER A 111 -7.09 11.70 -14.34
N ARG A 112 -6.37 11.38 -13.27
CA ARG A 112 -5.31 12.22 -12.72
C ARG A 112 -4.29 12.56 -13.81
N LYS A 113 -4.00 13.86 -13.95
CA LYS A 113 -2.91 14.37 -14.77
C LYS A 113 -1.60 14.15 -14.02
N SER A 114 -0.83 13.14 -14.41
CA SER A 114 0.45 12.82 -13.77
C SER A 114 1.38 12.05 -14.69
N ALA A 115 2.68 12.25 -14.49
CA ALA A 115 3.77 11.50 -15.13
C ALA A 115 4.86 11.21 -14.12
N GLU A 116 5.49 10.04 -14.27
CA GLU A 116 6.56 9.57 -13.40
C GLU A 116 7.87 9.49 -14.18
N TYR A 117 8.92 10.03 -13.58
CA TYR A 117 10.27 10.14 -14.11
C TYR A 117 11.20 9.36 -13.17
N THR A 118 12.00 8.46 -13.72
CA THR A 118 13.09 7.78 -12.99
C THR A 118 14.41 8.51 -13.18
N THR A 119 15.47 8.08 -12.49
CA THR A 119 16.79 8.74 -12.47
C THR A 119 17.38 9.08 -13.83
N SER A 120 17.06 8.32 -14.89
CA SER A 120 17.49 8.61 -16.26
C SER A 120 16.76 9.78 -16.94
N ALA A 121 15.68 10.29 -16.35
CA ALA A 121 14.84 11.34 -16.93
C ALA A 121 14.65 12.56 -16.04
N PHE A 122 15.51 12.72 -15.03
CA PHE A 122 15.63 13.97 -14.28
C PHE A 122 17.07 14.17 -13.79
N ARG A 123 17.42 15.41 -13.48
CA ARG A 123 18.66 15.80 -12.83
C ARG A 123 18.30 16.53 -11.54
N PHE A 124 18.92 16.13 -10.43
CA PHE A 124 18.82 16.83 -9.16
C PHE A 124 20.22 17.22 -8.69
N ARG A 125 20.52 18.52 -8.65
CA ARG A 125 21.82 19.08 -8.23
C ARG A 125 21.59 20.42 -7.56
N ASP A 126 22.30 20.69 -6.47
CA ASP A 126 22.25 21.98 -5.75
C ASP A 126 20.82 22.42 -5.40
N GLY A 127 19.98 21.47 -4.99
CA GLY A 127 18.56 21.72 -4.67
C GLY A 127 17.66 22.01 -5.87
N LYS A 128 18.18 21.97 -7.10
CA LYS A 128 17.45 22.23 -8.34
C LYS A 128 17.08 20.91 -9.04
N LEU A 129 15.80 20.78 -9.39
CA LEU A 129 15.27 19.62 -10.10
C LEU A 129 14.91 20.00 -11.54
N THR A 130 15.61 19.41 -12.51
CA THR A 130 15.33 19.57 -13.95
C THR A 130 14.86 18.25 -14.53
N LEU A 131 13.76 18.26 -15.29
CA LEU A 131 13.25 17.05 -15.95
C LEU A 131 13.80 16.92 -17.37
N ALA A 132 13.83 15.69 -17.89
CA ALA A 132 14.13 15.46 -19.30
C ALA A 132 13.19 16.27 -20.21
N LYS A 133 13.73 16.71 -21.35
CA LYS A 133 13.07 17.62 -22.32
C LYS A 133 12.80 19.03 -21.78
N MET A 134 13.33 19.40 -20.61
CA MET A 134 13.33 20.76 -20.10
C MET A 134 14.76 21.29 -19.99
N ARG A 135 14.94 22.59 -20.28
CA ARG A 135 16.24 23.28 -20.14
C ARG A 135 16.42 23.77 -18.70
N GLU A 136 15.41 24.48 -18.21
CA GLU A 136 15.44 25.09 -16.88
C GLU A 136 14.88 24.17 -15.79
N PRO A 137 15.39 24.29 -14.55
CA PRO A 137 14.82 23.59 -13.39
C PRO A 137 13.38 24.03 -13.11
N LEU A 138 12.65 23.18 -12.39
CA LEU A 138 11.34 23.52 -11.87
C LEU A 138 11.47 24.54 -10.74
N ASP A 139 10.62 25.56 -10.74
CA ASP A 139 10.47 26.50 -9.63
C ASP A 139 9.67 25.87 -8.48
N ILE A 140 10.36 25.15 -7.60
CA ILE A 140 9.78 24.39 -6.50
C ILE A 140 9.75 25.23 -5.22
N VAL A 141 8.57 25.27 -4.59
CA VAL A 141 8.42 25.85 -3.24
C VAL A 141 8.70 24.78 -2.19
N TRP A 142 9.90 24.86 -1.62
CA TRP A 142 10.41 23.92 -0.62
C TRP A 142 9.82 24.18 0.77
N SER A 143 8.66 23.58 1.07
CA SER A 143 8.08 23.60 2.42
C SER A 143 8.92 22.88 3.50
N ARG A 144 9.90 22.09 3.08
CA ARG A 144 10.88 21.37 3.92
C ARG A 144 12.05 20.91 3.05
N ALA A 145 13.27 20.93 3.58
CA ALA A 145 14.42 20.36 2.90
C ALA A 145 14.26 18.83 2.74
N LEU A 146 14.89 18.28 1.69
CA LEU A 146 15.13 16.83 1.65
C LEU A 146 16.14 16.47 2.75
N PRO A 147 16.06 15.26 3.33
CA PRO A 147 17.04 14.83 4.33
C PRO A 147 18.46 14.89 3.78
N GLU A 148 19.43 15.17 4.66
CA GLU A 148 20.83 15.18 4.29
C GLU A 148 21.27 13.79 3.77
N GLY A 149 21.99 13.77 2.65
CA GLY A 149 22.38 12.54 1.97
C GLY A 149 21.25 11.81 1.23
N ALA A 150 20.02 12.33 1.24
CA ALA A 150 18.91 11.70 0.54
C ALA A 150 19.06 11.83 -0.99
N SER A 151 18.93 10.70 -1.69
CA SER A 151 19.07 10.65 -3.15
C SER A 151 17.71 10.42 -3.80
N PRO A 152 17.21 11.35 -4.64
CA PRO A 152 15.99 11.13 -5.39
C PRO A 152 16.12 9.94 -6.35
N THR A 153 15.18 9.00 -6.28
CA THR A 153 15.11 7.84 -7.17
C THR A 153 13.95 7.93 -8.15
N THR A 154 12.89 8.65 -7.81
CA THR A 154 11.71 8.81 -8.65
C THR A 154 11.06 10.16 -8.40
N VAL A 155 10.63 10.80 -9.48
CA VAL A 155 9.93 12.08 -9.46
C VAL A 155 8.59 11.91 -10.15
N THR A 156 7.49 12.18 -9.44
CA THR A 156 6.15 12.19 -10.02
C THR A 156 5.64 13.62 -10.08
N VAL A 157 5.41 14.12 -11.29
CA VAL A 157 4.74 15.41 -11.51
C VAL A 157 3.25 15.18 -11.65
N SER A 158 2.43 16.05 -11.07
CA SER A 158 0.98 16.01 -11.24
C SER A 158 0.34 17.38 -11.23
N GLN A 159 -0.80 17.50 -11.89
CA GLN A 159 -1.68 18.66 -11.83
C GLN A 159 -3.05 18.22 -11.26
N ASP A 160 -3.56 18.95 -10.26
CA ASP A 160 -4.89 18.68 -9.72
C ASP A 160 -6.01 19.35 -10.54
N ALA A 161 -7.25 19.16 -10.10
CA ALA A 161 -8.43 19.71 -10.78
C ALA A 161 -8.50 21.25 -10.73
N ALA A 162 -7.86 21.90 -9.75
CA ALA A 162 -7.76 23.35 -9.64
C ALA A 162 -6.59 23.92 -10.46
N GLY A 163 -5.96 23.12 -11.33
CA GLY A 163 -4.82 23.53 -12.15
C GLY A 163 -3.50 23.58 -11.38
N ARG A 164 -3.49 23.13 -10.13
CA ARG A 164 -2.32 23.20 -9.26
C ARG A 164 -1.33 22.07 -9.56
N TRP A 165 -0.11 22.47 -9.92
CA TRP A 165 1.10 21.66 -10.06
C TRP A 165 1.78 21.19 -8.75
N PHE A 166 2.12 19.90 -8.70
CA PHE A 166 2.84 19.29 -7.59
C PHE A 166 3.92 18.34 -8.09
N VAL A 167 5.06 18.35 -7.40
CA VAL A 167 6.12 17.37 -7.59
C VAL A 167 6.23 16.49 -6.34
N SER A 168 6.25 15.18 -6.54
CA SER A 168 6.48 14.19 -5.48
C SER A 168 7.83 13.54 -5.74
N ILE A 169 8.77 13.67 -4.81
CA ILE A 169 10.13 13.18 -4.91
C ILE A 169 10.28 12.00 -3.96
N LEU A 170 10.44 10.80 -4.51
CA LEU A 170 10.79 9.60 -3.76
C LEU A 170 12.31 9.57 -3.60
N CYS A 171 12.79 9.58 -2.36
CA CYS A 171 14.21 9.55 -2.03
C CYS A 171 14.54 8.28 -1.27
N ASP A 172 15.75 7.77 -1.48
CA ASP A 172 16.40 6.87 -0.53
C ASP A 172 16.96 7.75 0.61
N ASP A 173 16.43 7.57 1.82
CA ASP A 173 16.77 8.35 3.01
C ASP A 173 17.73 7.54 3.91
N PRO A 174 19.02 7.90 3.99
CA PRO A 174 19.99 7.23 4.85
C PRO A 174 19.85 7.62 6.33
N GLY A 175 19.12 8.70 6.64
CA GLY A 175 18.97 9.23 8.00
C GLY A 175 18.03 8.39 8.88
N ILE A 176 17.23 7.51 8.28
CA ILE A 176 16.37 6.60 9.02
C ILE A 176 17.16 5.36 9.41
N LYS A 177 17.52 5.30 10.69
CA LYS A 177 18.17 4.14 11.30
C LYS A 177 17.12 3.22 11.92
N PRO A 178 17.31 1.89 11.84
CA PRO A 178 16.58 0.95 12.68
C PRO A 178 16.64 1.40 14.14
N LEU A 179 15.51 1.32 14.83
CA LEU A 179 15.49 1.54 16.27
C LEU A 179 16.04 0.30 16.98
N PRO A 180 16.60 0.43 18.19
CA PRO A 180 16.99 -0.72 19.01
C PRO A 180 15.84 -1.73 19.08
N ALA A 181 16.18 -3.01 19.01
CA ALA A 181 15.20 -4.08 19.16
C ALA A 181 14.58 -3.99 20.56
N THR A 182 13.27 -4.23 20.65
CA THR A 182 12.55 -4.32 21.92
C THR A 182 11.85 -5.67 22.00
N GLY A 183 11.63 -6.20 23.21
CA GLY A 183 10.78 -7.39 23.41
C GLY A 183 9.28 -7.06 23.37
N ALA A 184 8.92 -5.78 23.24
CA ALA A 184 7.55 -5.33 23.28
C ALA A 184 6.78 -5.71 22.00
N ALA A 185 5.57 -6.22 22.18
CA ALA A 185 4.63 -6.50 21.11
C ALA A 185 3.23 -6.06 21.54
N VAL A 186 2.45 -5.53 20.60
CA VAL A 186 1.10 -5.02 20.86
C VAL A 186 0.11 -5.56 19.85
N GLY A 187 -1.02 -6.07 20.34
CA GLY A 187 -2.19 -6.37 19.52
C GLY A 187 -3.04 -5.12 19.37
N ILE A 188 -3.52 -4.88 18.15
CA ILE A 188 -4.28 -3.69 17.79
C ILE A 188 -5.61 -4.14 17.19
N ASP A 189 -6.68 -3.90 17.93
CA ASP A 189 -8.05 -4.04 17.43
C ASP A 189 -8.57 -2.69 16.95
N ALA A 190 -9.11 -2.66 15.73
CA ALA A 190 -9.48 -1.45 15.00
C ALA A 190 -11.00 -1.43 14.78
N GLY A 191 -11.72 -0.83 15.74
CA GLY A 191 -13.17 -0.86 15.81
C GLY A 191 -13.88 0.31 15.12
N LEU A 192 -15.22 0.24 15.07
CA LEU A 192 -16.07 1.33 14.55
C LEU A 192 -16.41 2.39 15.60
N ASN A 193 -16.42 2.02 16.88
CA ASN A 193 -16.84 2.91 18.00
C ASN A 193 -15.65 3.57 18.71
N HIS A 194 -14.54 2.84 18.78
CA HIS A 194 -13.21 3.34 19.14
C HIS A 194 -12.33 3.11 17.93
N LEU A 195 -11.58 4.14 17.52
CA LEU A 195 -10.62 4.00 16.44
C LEU A 195 -9.71 2.81 16.80
N LEU A 196 -9.03 2.85 17.95
CA LEU A 196 -8.08 1.79 18.29
C LEU A 196 -8.23 1.33 19.75
N ALA A 197 -8.27 0.01 19.95
CA ALA A 197 -8.08 -0.66 21.23
C ALA A 197 -6.76 -1.45 21.19
N LEU A 198 -5.94 -1.27 22.22
CA LEU A 198 -4.64 -1.93 22.34
C LEU A 198 -4.71 -3.06 23.37
N SER A 199 -3.93 -4.11 23.16
CA SER A 199 -3.81 -5.24 24.11
C SER A 199 -3.28 -4.81 25.49
N THR A 200 -2.74 -3.60 25.61
CA THR A 200 -2.34 -2.97 26.88
C THR A 200 -3.50 -2.29 27.63
N GLY A 201 -4.75 -2.43 27.16
CA GLY A 201 -5.94 -1.82 27.75
C GLY A 201 -6.20 -0.35 27.38
N ASN A 202 -5.33 0.28 26.60
CA ASN A 202 -5.49 1.68 26.17
C ASN A 202 -6.45 1.81 24.98
N ARG A 203 -7.40 2.76 25.06
CA ARG A 203 -8.21 3.22 23.92
C ARG A 203 -7.74 4.59 23.45
N ARG A 204 -7.74 4.83 22.14
CA ARG A 204 -7.23 6.09 21.57
C ARG A 204 -8.12 6.64 20.45
N ARG A 205 -8.23 7.97 20.43
CA ARG A 205 -8.77 8.80 19.33
C ARG A 205 -7.71 9.86 18.98
N ASP A 206 -6.55 9.42 18.52
CA ASP A 206 -5.47 10.32 18.10
C ASP A 206 -5.39 10.39 16.57
N HIS A 207 -4.88 11.50 16.05
CA HIS A 207 -4.57 11.65 14.63
C HIS A 207 -3.63 10.51 14.17
N LEU A 208 -4.00 9.80 13.09
CA LEU A 208 -3.36 8.55 12.63
C LEU A 208 -1.83 8.62 12.58
N HIS A 209 -1.27 9.76 12.16
CA HIS A 209 0.17 9.93 12.11
C HIS A 209 0.85 9.84 13.49
N LYS A 210 0.28 10.43 14.54
CA LYS A 210 0.88 10.42 15.88
C LYS A 210 0.85 9.00 16.44
N ILE A 211 -0.30 8.35 16.38
CA ILE A 211 -0.49 7.02 16.95
C ILE A 211 0.34 5.95 16.24
N THR A 212 0.39 5.96 14.91
CA THR A 212 1.22 4.99 14.15
C THR A 212 2.71 5.21 14.38
N THR A 213 3.19 6.45 14.50
CA THR A 213 4.60 6.71 14.85
C THR A 213 4.92 6.19 16.24
N ARG A 214 4.05 6.46 17.22
CA ARG A 214 4.24 6.01 18.60
C ARG A 214 4.28 4.48 18.69
N LEU A 215 3.27 3.80 18.14
CA LEU A 215 3.15 2.35 18.18
C LEU A 215 4.39 1.66 17.59
N VAL A 216 4.90 2.14 16.46
CA VAL A 216 6.10 1.59 15.81
C VAL A 216 7.38 1.89 16.59
N ARG A 217 7.45 3.03 17.29
CA ARG A 217 8.62 3.34 18.14
C ARG A 217 8.66 2.46 19.39
N GLU A 218 7.52 2.24 20.01
CA GLU A 218 7.39 1.55 21.30
C GLU A 218 7.39 0.02 21.16
N ASN A 219 7.09 -0.54 19.99
CA ASN A 219 6.89 -1.99 19.81
C ASN A 219 7.76 -2.56 18.68
N GLN A 220 8.24 -3.78 18.87
CA GLN A 220 8.98 -4.55 17.86
C GLN A 220 8.06 -5.22 16.87
N THR A 221 6.96 -5.79 17.39
CA THR A 221 5.95 -6.49 16.60
C THR A 221 4.58 -5.86 16.85
N LEU A 222 3.91 -5.48 15.78
CA LEU A 222 2.55 -4.96 15.79
C LEU A 222 1.62 -5.97 15.15
N VAL A 223 0.63 -6.45 15.89
CA VAL A 223 -0.33 -7.44 15.37
C VAL A 223 -1.65 -6.77 15.08
N ILE A 224 -2.10 -6.85 13.82
CA ILE A 224 -3.35 -6.26 13.33
C ILE A 224 -4.23 -7.36 12.73
N GLU A 225 -5.52 -7.11 12.64
CA GLU A 225 -6.43 -7.96 11.88
C GLU A 225 -6.33 -7.66 10.36
N ASP A 226 -6.39 -8.69 9.51
CA ASP A 226 -6.46 -8.56 8.04
C ASP A 226 -7.87 -8.16 7.57
N LEU A 227 -8.28 -6.97 7.98
CA LEU A 227 -9.55 -6.38 7.57
C LEU A 227 -9.49 -5.95 6.10
N THR A 228 -10.32 -6.55 5.24
CA THR A 228 -10.62 -5.92 3.94
C THR A 228 -11.58 -4.77 4.12
N VAL A 229 -11.03 -3.57 4.32
CA VAL A 229 -11.78 -2.30 4.36
C VAL A 229 -12.77 -2.19 3.19
N ARG A 230 -12.38 -2.69 2.00
CA ARG A 230 -13.22 -2.69 0.78
C ARG A 230 -14.54 -3.46 0.92
N ASN A 231 -14.60 -4.53 1.72
CA ASN A 231 -15.85 -5.27 1.94
C ASN A 231 -16.70 -4.62 3.04
N MET A 232 -16.07 -4.00 4.04
CA MET A 232 -16.78 -3.28 5.10
C MET A 232 -17.51 -2.05 4.55
N VAL A 233 -16.88 -1.32 3.61
CA VAL A 233 -17.46 -0.14 2.92
C VAL A 233 -18.59 -0.53 1.94
N LYS A 234 -18.85 -1.82 1.66
CA LYS A 234 -20.05 -2.21 0.89
C LYS A 234 -21.33 -2.13 1.74
N ASN A 235 -21.21 -2.19 3.07
CA ASN A 235 -22.35 -2.04 3.96
C ASN A 235 -22.70 -0.56 4.10
N ARG A 236 -23.76 -0.13 3.39
CA ARG A 236 -24.21 1.28 3.33
C ARG A 236 -24.42 1.92 4.71
N LYS A 237 -24.77 1.14 5.74
CA LYS A 237 -24.98 1.64 7.11
C LYS A 237 -23.67 2.01 7.83
N LEU A 238 -22.55 1.41 7.44
CA LEU A 238 -21.26 1.56 8.11
C LEU A 238 -20.24 2.38 7.30
N VAL A 239 -20.56 2.73 6.04
CA VAL A 239 -19.67 3.47 5.13
C VAL A 239 -19.08 4.72 5.77
N ARG A 240 -19.92 5.53 6.43
CA ARG A 240 -19.50 6.82 7.00
C ARG A 240 -18.52 6.59 8.15
N ALA A 241 -18.88 5.75 9.12
CA ALA A 241 -18.01 5.40 10.25
C ALA A 241 -16.67 4.78 9.81
N ILE A 242 -16.67 3.92 8.79
CA ILE A 242 -15.44 3.30 8.26
C ILE A 242 -14.57 4.30 7.49
N SER A 243 -15.20 5.16 6.70
CA SER A 243 -14.49 6.22 5.96
C SER A 243 -13.88 7.24 6.93
N ASP A 244 -14.61 7.60 7.99
CA ASP A 244 -14.17 8.51 9.04
C ASP A 244 -13.05 7.88 9.89
N ALA A 245 -13.04 6.55 10.05
CA ALA A 245 -12.00 5.80 10.74
C ALA A 245 -10.71 5.58 9.91
N ALA A 246 -10.72 5.89 8.61
CA ALA A 246 -9.54 5.91 7.75
C ALA A 246 -8.65 4.63 7.81
N TRP A 247 -9.27 3.44 7.83
CA TRP A 247 -8.55 2.19 8.11
C TRP A 247 -7.46 1.81 7.12
N SER A 248 -7.73 1.98 5.83
CA SER A 248 -6.73 1.72 4.80
C SER A 248 -5.51 2.62 4.96
N GLU A 249 -5.72 3.84 5.43
CA GLU A 249 -4.65 4.80 5.67
C GLU A 249 -3.85 4.44 6.93
N PHE A 250 -4.53 4.06 8.02
CA PHE A 250 -3.88 3.58 9.24
C PHE A 250 -2.95 2.38 9.00
N ARG A 251 -3.45 1.32 8.34
CA ARG A 251 -2.64 0.14 8.00
C ARG A 251 -1.45 0.51 7.12
N SER A 252 -1.69 1.30 6.07
CA SER A 252 -0.61 1.77 5.20
C SER A 252 0.47 2.53 5.99
N MET A 253 0.05 3.37 6.94
CA MET A 253 0.95 4.11 7.83
C MET A 253 1.76 3.23 8.76
N LEU A 254 1.14 2.20 9.36
CA LEU A 254 1.85 1.22 10.18
C LEU A 254 2.89 0.47 9.34
N GLU A 255 2.51 -0.07 8.19
CA GLU A 255 3.39 -0.87 7.34
C GLU A 255 4.62 -0.07 6.89
N TYR A 256 4.46 1.15 6.35
CA TYR A 256 5.62 1.91 5.90
C TYR A 256 6.50 2.36 7.07
N LYS A 257 5.93 2.78 8.21
CA LYS A 257 6.73 3.20 9.37
C LYS A 257 7.44 2.02 10.03
N ALA A 258 6.79 0.86 10.09
CA ALA A 258 7.43 -0.35 10.60
C ALA A 258 8.65 -0.71 9.75
N GLN A 259 8.52 -0.64 8.42
CA GLN A 259 9.65 -0.80 7.51
C GLN A 259 10.77 0.21 7.79
N TRP A 260 10.44 1.48 8.05
CA TRP A 260 11.43 2.51 8.38
C TRP A 260 12.28 2.15 9.59
N TYR A 261 11.65 1.64 10.64
CA TYR A 261 12.31 1.40 11.93
C TYR A 261 12.65 -0.08 12.19
N ALA A 262 12.65 -0.92 11.15
CA ALA A 262 12.86 -2.37 11.23
C ALA A 262 11.94 -3.07 12.25
N ARG A 263 10.66 -2.72 12.21
CA ARG A 263 9.58 -3.36 12.97
C ARG A 263 8.79 -4.30 12.09
N GLU A 264 8.11 -5.24 12.73
CA GLU A 264 7.26 -6.22 12.07
C GLU A 264 5.78 -5.87 12.24
N VAL A 265 5.01 -5.97 11.15
CA VAL A 265 3.55 -5.90 11.19
C VAL A 265 3.00 -7.26 10.78
N ILE A 266 2.30 -7.93 11.69
CA ILE A 266 1.68 -9.23 11.46
C ILE A 266 0.19 -9.01 11.25
N ALA A 267 -0.33 -9.42 10.10
CA ALA A 267 -1.76 -9.42 9.83
C ALA A 267 -2.34 -10.81 10.12
N VAL A 268 -3.19 -10.90 11.13
CA VAL A 268 -3.92 -12.13 11.49
C VAL A 268 -5.16 -12.24 10.62
N ASP A 269 -5.49 -13.44 10.16
CA ASP A 269 -6.66 -13.68 9.31
C ASP A 269 -7.95 -13.18 9.97
N ARG A 270 -8.83 -12.54 9.20
CA ARG A 270 -10.09 -11.94 9.71
C ARG A 270 -11.11 -12.93 10.25
N TRP A 271 -10.99 -14.21 9.87
CA TRP A 271 -11.88 -15.27 10.36
C TRP A 271 -11.42 -15.78 11.72
N PHE A 272 -10.25 -15.35 12.19
CA PHE A 272 -9.81 -15.57 13.55
C PHE A 272 -10.82 -14.94 14.52
N PRO A 273 -11.44 -15.71 15.42
CA PRO A 273 -12.55 -15.24 16.24
C PRO A 273 -12.07 -14.43 17.46
N SER A 274 -11.24 -13.41 17.23
CA SER A 274 -10.57 -12.59 18.26
C SER A 274 -11.53 -12.04 19.32
N SER A 275 -12.69 -11.53 18.89
CA SER A 275 -13.70 -10.95 19.80
C SER A 275 -14.58 -11.98 20.51
N LYS A 276 -14.60 -13.24 20.07
CA LYS A 276 -15.40 -14.34 20.66
C LYS A 276 -14.59 -15.25 21.57
N LEU A 277 -13.27 -15.27 21.41
CA LEU A 277 -12.38 -16.06 22.26
C LEU A 277 -12.19 -15.36 23.60
N CYS A 278 -12.26 -16.12 24.68
CA CYS A 278 -11.84 -15.66 26.00
C CYS A 278 -10.31 -15.59 26.05
N SER A 279 -9.73 -14.41 26.29
CA SER A 279 -8.28 -14.28 26.40
C SER A 279 -7.69 -14.95 27.65
N THR A 280 -8.53 -15.33 28.62
CA THR A 280 -8.11 -15.96 29.87
C THR A 280 -8.08 -17.48 29.76
N CYS A 281 -9.12 -18.10 29.22
CA CYS A 281 -9.25 -19.57 29.16
C CYS A 281 -9.31 -20.16 27.75
N GLY A 282 -9.38 -19.33 26.71
CA GLY A 282 -9.48 -19.78 25.32
C GLY A 282 -10.86 -20.25 24.87
N ALA A 283 -11.87 -20.26 25.75
CA ALA A 283 -13.23 -20.67 25.39
C ALA A 283 -13.82 -19.78 24.28
N LEU A 284 -14.47 -20.40 23.30
CA LEU A 284 -15.11 -19.72 22.19
C LEU A 284 -16.59 -19.46 22.49
N GLN A 285 -17.00 -18.19 22.46
CA GLN A 285 -18.39 -17.81 22.61
C GLN A 285 -19.18 -18.03 21.31
N ASP A 286 -20.34 -18.68 21.40
CA ASP A 286 -21.20 -18.99 20.25
C ASP A 286 -21.67 -17.72 19.53
N LYS A 287 -22.17 -16.75 20.29
CA LYS A 287 -22.73 -15.49 19.78
C LYS A 287 -22.03 -14.29 20.39
N MET A 288 -21.67 -13.32 19.53
CA MET A 288 -21.09 -12.04 19.96
C MET A 288 -21.65 -10.88 19.12
N PRO A 289 -22.92 -10.48 19.36
CA PRO A 289 -23.57 -9.39 18.64
C PRO A 289 -22.80 -8.06 18.74
N LEU A 290 -22.83 -7.22 17.71
CA LEU A 290 -22.02 -5.98 17.63
C LEU A 290 -22.29 -4.94 18.74
N ASN A 291 -23.45 -5.00 19.37
CA ASN A 291 -23.85 -4.14 20.49
C ASN A 291 -23.27 -4.60 21.83
N VAL A 292 -22.81 -5.84 21.95
CA VAL A 292 -22.14 -6.34 23.16
C VAL A 292 -20.74 -5.74 23.22
N ARG A 293 -20.46 -5.03 24.32
CA ARG A 293 -19.18 -4.34 24.59
C ARG A 293 -18.44 -4.92 25.79
N THR A 294 -19.19 -5.37 26.78
CA THR A 294 -18.66 -6.09 27.94
C THR A 294 -19.36 -7.43 28.03
N TRP A 295 -18.61 -8.49 28.30
CA TRP A 295 -19.14 -9.85 28.45
C TRP A 295 -18.33 -10.63 29.48
N THR A 296 -18.98 -11.59 30.14
CA THR A 296 -18.34 -12.46 31.12
C THR A 296 -18.28 -13.86 30.55
N CYS A 297 -17.08 -14.45 30.57
CA CYS A 297 -16.87 -15.84 30.17
C CYS A 297 -17.31 -16.78 31.31
N ASP A 298 -17.67 -18.02 30.98
CA ASP A 298 -17.99 -19.07 31.96
C ASP A 298 -16.83 -19.37 32.94
N CYS A 299 -15.59 -19.04 32.56
CA CYS A 299 -14.44 -19.10 33.49
C CYS A 299 -14.43 -17.98 34.55
N GLY A 300 -15.43 -17.08 34.56
CA GLY A 300 -15.56 -15.96 35.48
C GLY A 300 -14.87 -14.66 35.02
N ALA A 301 -14.04 -14.70 33.98
CA ALA A 301 -13.36 -13.51 33.48
C ALA A 301 -14.34 -12.54 32.79
N THR A 302 -14.30 -11.26 33.17
CA THR A 302 -15.08 -10.20 32.52
C THR A 302 -14.18 -9.42 31.57
N HIS A 303 -14.63 -9.29 30.32
CA HIS A 303 -13.88 -8.72 29.22
C HIS A 303 -14.55 -7.47 28.66
N ASP A 304 -13.75 -6.43 28.40
CA ASP A 304 -14.09 -5.53 27.30
C ASP A 304 -13.81 -6.24 25.98
N ARG A 305 -14.77 -6.20 25.06
CA ARG A 305 -14.71 -6.90 23.78
C ARG A 305 -13.50 -6.50 22.93
N ASP A 306 -13.27 -5.21 22.77
CA ASP A 306 -12.28 -4.68 21.83
C ASP A 306 -10.86 -4.89 22.41
N VAL A 307 -10.68 -4.72 23.73
CA VAL A 307 -9.43 -5.05 24.44
C VAL A 307 -9.14 -6.55 24.40
N ASN A 308 -10.13 -7.40 24.68
CA ASN A 308 -9.98 -8.86 24.60
C ASN A 308 -9.64 -9.33 23.18
N ALA A 309 -10.28 -8.75 22.16
CA ALA A 309 -9.92 -8.99 20.76
C ALA A 309 -8.45 -8.64 20.49
N ALA A 310 -7.97 -7.49 20.98
CA ALA A 310 -6.58 -7.09 20.84
C ALA A 310 -5.61 -8.06 21.55
N ILE A 311 -5.95 -8.57 22.74
CA ILE A 311 -5.14 -9.58 23.45
C ILE A 311 -5.06 -10.88 22.64
N ASN A 312 -6.19 -11.36 22.12
CA ASN A 312 -6.24 -12.57 21.30
C ASN A 312 -5.48 -12.41 19.99
N LEU A 313 -5.56 -11.24 19.35
CA LEU A 313 -4.76 -10.92 18.16
C LEU A 313 -3.26 -11.00 18.50
N LEU A 314 -2.82 -10.39 19.60
CA LEU A 314 -1.42 -10.48 20.02
C LEU A 314 -0.97 -11.93 20.23
N ALA A 315 -1.79 -12.75 20.89
CA ALA A 315 -1.51 -14.17 21.09
C ALA A 315 -1.38 -14.92 19.75
N ALA A 316 -2.31 -14.69 18.80
CA ALA A 316 -2.25 -15.28 17.47
C ALA A 316 -1.01 -14.84 16.67
N GLY A 317 -0.66 -13.55 16.69
CA GLY A 317 0.52 -13.06 15.99
C GLY A 317 1.83 -13.60 16.57
N ARG A 318 1.91 -13.77 17.89
CA ARG A 318 3.04 -14.44 18.53
C ARG A 318 3.16 -15.90 18.12
N ALA A 319 2.04 -16.62 18.01
CA ALA A 319 2.04 -18.00 17.52
C ALA A 319 2.56 -18.09 16.07
N VAL A 320 2.15 -17.17 15.19
CA VAL A 320 2.66 -17.07 13.81
C VAL A 320 4.18 -16.89 13.79
N THR A 321 4.71 -16.04 14.68
CA THR A 321 6.16 -15.77 14.79
C THR A 321 6.92 -17.01 15.29
N ALA A 322 6.40 -17.68 16.33
CA ALA A 322 7.04 -18.83 16.97
C ALA A 322 7.07 -20.09 16.08
N CYS A 323 6.03 -20.31 15.27
CA CYS A 323 5.94 -21.48 14.39
C CYS A 323 6.80 -21.36 13.11
N GLY A 324 7.60 -20.30 12.95
CA GLY A 324 8.50 -20.16 11.80
C GLY A 324 7.78 -20.04 10.46
N ALA A 325 6.49 -19.72 10.45
CA ALA A 325 5.73 -19.40 9.25
C ALA A 325 6.18 -18.04 8.72
N GLY A 326 7.39 -18.01 8.14
CA GLY A 326 8.04 -16.80 7.67
C GLY A 326 7.18 -16.02 6.69
N VAL A 327 6.85 -14.78 7.04
CA VAL A 327 6.23 -13.83 6.11
C VAL A 327 7.33 -13.25 5.21
N ARG A 328 7.69 -13.99 4.15
CA ARG A 328 7.89 -13.34 2.86
C ARG A 328 6.50 -13.14 2.25
N PRO A 329 6.19 -11.97 1.66
CA PRO A 329 4.91 -11.77 0.98
C PRO A 329 4.92 -12.51 -0.37
N GLN A 330 4.89 -13.84 -0.34
CA GLN A 330 4.39 -14.64 -1.45
C GLN A 330 3.01 -15.15 -1.04
N ARG A 331 1.98 -14.49 -1.58
CA ARG A 331 0.63 -15.08 -1.59
C ARG A 331 0.72 -16.39 -2.37
N SER A 332 0.41 -17.48 -1.69
CA SER A 332 0.33 -18.83 -2.20
C SER A 332 -0.46 -18.93 -3.52
N SER A 333 0.11 -19.67 -4.47
CA SER A 333 -0.59 -20.19 -5.64
C SER A 333 -1.58 -21.28 -5.21
N PRO A 334 -2.71 -21.47 -5.92
CA PRO A 334 -3.71 -22.48 -5.56
C PRO A 334 -3.30 -23.85 -6.10
N ALA A 335 -2.45 -24.57 -5.36
CA ALA A 335 -2.31 -26.01 -5.44
C ALA A 335 -1.58 -26.50 -4.18
N GLY A 336 -2.27 -27.26 -3.34
CA GLY A 336 -1.69 -27.82 -2.12
C GLY A 336 -2.79 -28.21 -1.15
N GLN A 337 -3.25 -29.46 -1.26
CA GLN A 337 -4.17 -30.07 -0.32
C GLN A 337 -3.60 -29.98 1.11
N SER A 338 -4.47 -29.62 2.05
CA SER A 338 -4.19 -29.67 3.48
C SER A 338 -3.94 -31.12 3.90
N ALA A 339 -2.76 -31.40 4.45
CA ALA A 339 -2.50 -32.68 5.12
C ALA A 339 -3.34 -32.73 6.42
N MET A 340 -4.41 -33.54 6.41
CA MET A 340 -5.06 -34.03 7.62
C MET A 340 -5.38 -35.52 7.45
N LYS A 341 -5.33 -36.22 8.59
CA LYS A 341 -5.69 -37.61 8.89
C LYS A 341 -4.71 -38.69 8.45
N GLN A 342 -3.97 -39.21 9.44
CA GLN A 342 -3.89 -40.66 9.60
C GLN A 342 -4.68 -41.04 10.85
N GLU A 343 -5.65 -41.92 10.62
CA GLU A 343 -6.64 -42.43 11.55
C GLU A 343 -6.07 -43.72 12.17
N VAL A 344 -6.20 -43.88 13.49
CA VAL A 344 -5.73 -45.07 14.22
C VAL A 344 -6.68 -46.23 13.92
N THR A 345 -6.17 -47.28 13.26
CA THR A 345 -6.92 -48.50 12.98
C THR A 345 -7.09 -49.36 14.24
N ARG A 346 -8.33 -49.47 14.70
CA ARG A 346 -8.78 -50.49 15.66
C ARG A 346 -8.60 -51.88 15.02
N ARG A 347 -7.93 -52.80 15.72
CA ARG A 347 -7.97 -54.24 15.47
C ARG A 347 -8.84 -54.87 16.55
N GLU A 348 -9.94 -55.48 16.16
CA GLU A 348 -10.58 -56.58 16.88
C GLU A 348 -11.10 -57.55 15.81
N PRO A 349 -11.02 -58.88 16.02
CA PRO A 349 -11.97 -59.79 15.38
C PRO A 349 -13.35 -59.71 16.06
#